data_AF-A0AAV0KBU3-F1
#
_entry.id   AF-A0AAV0KBU3-F1
#
_cell.length_a   1.000
_cell.length_b   1.000
_cell.length_c   1.000
_cell.angle_alpha   90.00
_cell.angle_beta   90.00
_cell.angle_gamma   90.00
#
_symmetry.space_group_name_H-M   'P 1'
#
loop_
_entity.id
_entity.type
_entity.pdbx_description
1 polymer ?
#
loop_
_entity_poly.entity_id
_entity_poly.type
_entity_poly.pdbx_seq_one_letter_code
_entity_poly.pdbx_strand_id
1 'polypeptide(L)'
;MANSHRAIFFTILLLLAVAAAATASSAGFSPLSPYYYSKICPKALPAIRRVVEAAVSGERRMGASLLRLHFHDCFVQGCDGSILLDATPTIDSEKTALPNNNSARGFEVIDMIKAEVDKACGGKPVVSCADILAVAARDSVVARGGSRWEVQLGRRDSTSASRTTANNDIPSPFMDLPALKSSFQKQGLNERDLVALSGGHTIGFSQCQFFRNRIFNETADNIDAEFARERRASCFAGSGDANLGSLDGSPTRFDASYFKNLVEKKGLLHSDQALFAGGSTDSVVKGYAGSNNGRSFWFDFASSMVKMGNIKPLTGNSGQIRVNCRGHTIGFSQCQFFRNRIFNETEANIDAEFARERRASCFAGSGDANLGSLDGSPARFDGSYFKNLVEKKGLLHSDQALFAGGSTDSVVKGYGSNNGRSFWFDFASSMVKMGNIKPLTGNRGQIRVNCRKVNA
;
A
#
# COMPACT_ATOMS: atom_id res chain seq x y z
N MET A 1 -9.43 -51.83 -44.68
CA MET A 1 -10.24 -50.65 -44.30
C MET A 1 -10.53 -50.57 -42.79
N ALA A 2 -10.94 -51.65 -42.12
CA ALA A 2 -11.30 -51.62 -40.69
C ALA A 2 -10.22 -51.09 -39.70
N ASN A 3 -8.93 -51.36 -39.95
CA ASN A 3 -7.84 -50.87 -39.09
C ASN A 3 -7.55 -49.37 -39.23
N SER A 4 -7.81 -48.78 -40.40
CA SER A 4 -7.61 -47.35 -40.64
C SER A 4 -8.69 -46.51 -39.93
N HIS A 5 -9.95 -46.97 -39.96
CA HIS A 5 -11.04 -46.29 -39.25
C HIS A 5 -10.89 -46.32 -37.73
N ARG A 6 -10.35 -47.42 -37.16
CA ARG A 6 -10.04 -47.49 -35.72
C ARG A 6 -8.94 -46.52 -35.32
N ALA A 7 -7.86 -46.42 -36.10
CA ALA A 7 -6.76 -45.49 -35.82
C ALA A 7 -7.21 -44.02 -35.87
N ILE A 8 -8.07 -43.66 -36.82
CA ILE A 8 -8.66 -42.32 -36.95
C ILE A 8 -9.59 -42.01 -35.76
N PHE A 9 -10.40 -42.98 -35.33
CA PHE A 9 -11.31 -42.79 -34.20
C PHE A 9 -10.56 -42.58 -32.87
N PHE A 10 -9.47 -43.32 -32.63
CA PHE A 10 -8.61 -43.14 -31.45
C PHE A 10 -7.84 -41.81 -31.46
N THR A 11 -7.40 -41.33 -32.63
CA THR A 11 -6.74 -40.02 -32.73
C THR A 11 -7.71 -38.87 -32.51
N ILE A 12 -8.95 -38.97 -33.01
CA ILE A 12 -10.00 -37.97 -32.75
C ILE A 12 -10.38 -37.95 -31.26
N LEU A 13 -10.52 -39.11 -30.61
CA LEU A 13 -10.81 -39.18 -29.17
C LEU A 13 -9.68 -38.59 -28.33
N LEU A 14 -8.42 -38.85 -28.69
CA LEU A 14 -7.25 -38.31 -28.01
C LEU A 14 -7.15 -36.77 -28.18
N LEU A 15 -7.44 -36.26 -29.38
CA LEU A 15 -7.49 -34.81 -29.65
C LEU A 15 -8.62 -34.12 -28.88
N LEU A 16 -9.80 -34.76 -28.76
CA LEU A 16 -10.91 -34.25 -27.95
C LEU A 16 -10.60 -34.28 -26.45
N ALA A 17 -9.91 -35.31 -25.95
CA ALA A 17 -9.49 -35.40 -24.56
C ALA A 17 -8.40 -34.37 -24.20
N VAL A 18 -7.45 -34.11 -25.11
CA VAL A 18 -6.42 -33.06 -24.94
C VAL A 18 -7.05 -31.67 -25.02
N ALA A 19 -8.03 -31.44 -25.90
CA ALA A 19 -8.78 -30.18 -25.95
C ALA A 19 -9.61 -29.94 -24.67
N ALA A 20 -10.25 -30.99 -24.14
CA ALA A 20 -11.01 -30.91 -22.87
C ALA A 20 -10.08 -30.66 -21.66
N ALA A 21 -8.88 -31.27 -21.64
CA ALA A 21 -7.86 -31.03 -20.61
C ALA A 21 -7.24 -29.62 -20.71
N ALA A 22 -7.11 -29.06 -21.92
CA ALA A 22 -6.67 -27.68 -22.13
C ALA A 22 -7.69 -26.63 -21.68
N THR A 23 -8.98 -26.98 -21.59
CA THR A 23 -10.03 -26.09 -21.04
C THR A 23 -10.18 -26.14 -19.52
N ALA A 24 -9.49 -27.07 -18.84
CA ALA A 24 -9.63 -27.30 -17.40
C ALA A 24 -8.34 -26.99 -16.63
N SER A 25 -7.73 -25.82 -16.86
CA SER A 25 -6.70 -25.22 -15.98
C SER A 25 -6.43 -23.76 -16.35
N SER A 26 -7.45 -22.91 -16.23
CA SER A 26 -7.21 -21.54 -15.82
C SER A 26 -7.81 -21.39 -14.43
N ALA A 27 -6.98 -21.54 -13.39
CA ALA A 27 -7.32 -20.98 -12.09
C ALA A 27 -7.37 -19.46 -12.31
N GLY A 28 -8.54 -18.97 -12.72
CA GLY A 28 -8.72 -17.61 -13.21
C GLY A 28 -8.24 -16.61 -12.17
N PHE A 29 -7.27 -15.79 -12.55
CA PHE A 29 -7.02 -14.53 -11.86
C PHE A 29 -8.36 -13.80 -11.76
N SER A 30 -8.88 -13.59 -10.56
CA SER A 30 -10.08 -12.78 -10.40
C SER A 30 -9.74 -11.36 -10.85
N PRO A 31 -10.33 -10.86 -11.96
CA PRO A 31 -10.06 -9.51 -12.40
C PRO A 31 -10.52 -8.53 -11.33
N LEU A 32 -9.85 -7.37 -11.25
CA LEU A 32 -10.31 -6.31 -10.36
C LEU A 32 -11.76 -5.94 -10.71
N SER A 33 -12.57 -5.65 -9.70
CA SER A 33 -14.00 -5.37 -9.86
C SER A 33 -14.45 -4.34 -8.84
N PRO A 34 -15.30 -3.37 -9.20
CA PRO A 34 -15.86 -2.44 -8.22
C PRO A 34 -16.79 -3.12 -7.21
N TYR A 35 -17.23 -4.36 -7.51
CA TYR A 35 -18.12 -5.15 -6.68
C TYR A 35 -17.40 -6.23 -5.87
N TYR A 36 -16.05 -6.25 -5.84
CA TYR A 36 -15.26 -7.33 -5.22
C TYR A 36 -15.70 -7.66 -3.78
N TYR A 37 -15.91 -6.64 -2.94
CA TYR A 37 -16.32 -6.83 -1.54
C TYR A 37 -17.84 -6.89 -1.32
N SER A 38 -18.67 -6.75 -2.37
CA SER A 38 -20.13 -6.62 -2.25
C SER A 38 -20.81 -7.80 -1.53
N LYS A 39 -20.27 -9.02 -1.69
CA LYS A 39 -20.76 -10.24 -1.02
C LYS A 39 -19.89 -10.69 0.16
N ILE A 40 -18.64 -10.23 0.22
CA ILE A 40 -17.65 -10.67 1.22
C ILE A 40 -17.70 -9.78 2.46
N CYS A 41 -17.69 -8.46 2.25
CA CYS A 41 -17.87 -7.48 3.32
C CYS A 41 -18.60 -6.24 2.77
N PRO A 42 -19.95 -6.27 2.71
CA PRO A 42 -20.75 -5.15 2.18
C PRO A 42 -20.52 -3.82 2.92
N LYS A 43 -20.06 -3.88 4.17
CA LYS A 43 -19.78 -2.71 5.02
C LYS A 43 -18.39 -2.11 4.81
N ALA A 44 -17.51 -2.73 4.01
CA ALA A 44 -16.14 -2.29 3.80
C ALA A 44 -16.04 -0.85 3.25
N LEU A 45 -16.61 -0.59 2.07
CA LEU A 45 -16.52 0.74 1.44
C LEU A 45 -17.21 1.83 2.27
N PRO A 46 -18.41 1.63 2.84
CA PRO A 46 -19.00 2.60 3.77
C PRO A 46 -18.12 2.90 5.00
N ALA A 47 -17.44 1.90 5.55
CA ALA A 47 -16.53 2.09 6.68
C ALA A 47 -15.31 2.94 6.30
N ILE A 48 -14.67 2.65 5.15
CA ILE A 48 -13.56 3.46 4.62
C ILE A 48 -14.01 4.92 4.46
N ARG A 49 -15.13 5.13 3.76
CA ARG A 49 -15.66 6.46 3.48
C ARG A 49 -15.86 7.27 4.76
N ARG A 50 -16.46 6.68 5.78
CA ARG A 50 -16.72 7.36 7.07
C ARG A 50 -15.44 7.86 7.73
N VAL A 51 -14.39 7.04 7.75
CA VAL A 51 -13.11 7.42 8.36
C VAL A 51 -12.40 8.50 7.53
N VAL A 52 -12.44 8.39 6.19
CA VAL A 52 -11.89 9.40 5.28
C VAL A 52 -12.59 10.75 5.46
N GLU A 53 -13.93 10.77 5.44
CA GLU A 53 -14.71 12.00 5.63
C GLU A 53 -14.41 12.65 7.00
N ALA A 54 -14.32 11.86 8.06
CA ALA A 54 -13.95 12.36 9.39
C ALA A 54 -12.52 12.95 9.41
N ALA A 55 -11.54 12.26 8.82
CA ALA A 55 -10.16 12.73 8.77
C ALA A 55 -10.01 14.01 7.93
N VAL A 56 -10.67 14.07 6.77
CA VAL A 56 -10.68 15.25 5.89
C VAL A 56 -11.43 16.42 6.54
N SER A 57 -12.48 16.17 7.31
CA SER A 57 -13.18 17.21 8.07
C SER A 57 -12.30 17.76 9.20
N GLY A 58 -11.54 16.90 9.89
CA GLY A 58 -10.60 17.30 10.94
C GLY A 58 -9.40 18.06 10.40
N GLU A 59 -8.89 17.69 9.23
CA GLU A 59 -7.80 18.36 8.55
C GLU A 59 -7.97 18.34 7.03
N ARG A 60 -8.37 19.46 6.42
CA ARG A 60 -8.72 19.53 4.99
C ARG A 60 -7.61 19.06 4.03
N ARG A 61 -6.34 19.25 4.40
CA ARG A 61 -5.16 18.80 3.61
C ARG A 61 -5.03 17.27 3.56
N MET A 62 -5.67 16.55 4.49
CA MET A 62 -5.62 15.09 4.51
C MET A 62 -6.15 14.48 3.21
N GLY A 63 -7.15 15.11 2.57
CA GLY A 63 -7.67 14.62 1.29
C GLY A 63 -6.60 14.59 0.19
N ALA A 64 -5.80 15.65 0.08
CA ALA A 64 -4.67 15.71 -0.85
C ALA A 64 -3.58 14.69 -0.48
N SER A 65 -3.38 14.48 0.82
CA SER A 65 -2.35 13.57 1.34
C SER A 65 -2.66 12.11 0.99
N LEU A 66 -3.91 11.68 1.19
CA LEU A 66 -4.39 10.34 0.88
C LEU A 66 -4.44 10.07 -0.63
N LEU A 67 -4.84 11.07 -1.43
CA LEU A 67 -4.75 10.98 -2.89
C LEU A 67 -3.31 10.75 -3.35
N ARG A 68 -2.36 11.53 -2.80
CA ARG A 68 -0.94 11.41 -3.13
C ARG A 68 -0.34 10.07 -2.70
N LEU A 69 -0.74 9.51 -1.55
CA LEU A 69 -0.29 8.18 -1.13
C LEU A 69 -0.65 7.10 -2.16
N HIS A 70 -1.85 7.14 -2.74
CA HIS A 70 -2.24 6.17 -3.77
C HIS A 70 -1.44 6.35 -5.07
N PHE A 71 -1.18 7.60 -5.49
CA PHE A 71 -0.29 7.86 -6.63
C PHE A 71 1.12 7.31 -6.41
N HIS A 72 1.70 7.58 -5.23
CA HIS A 72 3.04 7.11 -4.89
C HIS A 72 3.12 5.59 -4.75
N ASP A 73 2.06 4.93 -4.26
CA ASP A 73 1.96 3.47 -4.26
C ASP A 73 2.01 2.93 -5.71
N CYS A 74 1.08 3.37 -6.55
CA CYS A 74 0.94 2.84 -7.91
C CYS A 74 2.15 3.06 -8.82
N PHE A 75 2.93 4.12 -8.60
CA PHE A 75 4.13 4.42 -9.39
C PHE A 75 5.35 3.60 -8.99
N VAL A 76 5.30 2.85 -7.88
CA VAL A 76 6.40 2.04 -7.38
C VAL A 76 5.94 0.61 -7.34
N GLN A 77 6.50 -0.27 -8.17
CA GLN A 77 6.15 -1.70 -8.28
C GLN A 77 4.65 -2.05 -8.52
N GLY A 78 3.76 -1.06 -8.63
CA GLY A 78 2.32 -1.23 -8.87
C GLY A 78 1.49 -0.83 -7.65
N CYS A 79 0.16 -0.85 -7.77
CA CYS A 79 -0.71 -0.51 -6.63
C CYS A 79 -0.81 -1.71 -5.68
N ASP A 80 0.17 -1.90 -4.81
CA ASP A 80 0.31 -3.09 -3.97
C ASP A 80 0.47 -2.76 -2.47
N GLY A 81 0.27 -1.51 -2.08
CA GLY A 81 0.42 -1.04 -0.70
C GLY A 81 1.86 -1.04 -0.19
N SER A 82 2.90 -1.22 -1.02
CA SER A 82 4.30 -1.24 -0.58
C SER A 82 4.71 0.01 0.18
N ILE A 83 4.21 1.19 -0.23
CA ILE A 83 4.48 2.48 0.40
C ILE A 83 4.14 2.52 1.89
N LEU A 84 3.23 1.66 2.33
CA LEU A 84 2.74 1.61 3.70
C LEU A 84 3.68 0.86 4.65
N LEU A 85 4.57 0.02 4.14
CA LEU A 85 5.49 -0.78 4.95
C LEU A 85 6.53 0.10 5.65
N ASP A 86 6.69 -0.10 6.95
CA ASP A 86 7.76 0.48 7.73
C ASP A 86 9.07 -0.29 7.53
N ALA A 87 10.20 0.38 7.80
CA ALA A 87 11.52 -0.23 7.67
C ALA A 87 11.70 -1.37 8.68
N THR A 88 12.28 -2.47 8.22
CA THR A 88 12.72 -3.60 9.05
C THR A 88 14.11 -4.03 8.59
N PRO A 89 14.81 -4.96 9.27
CA PRO A 89 16.09 -5.46 8.78
C PRO A 89 16.06 -6.03 7.35
N THR A 90 14.88 -6.42 6.85
CA THR A 90 14.69 -7.01 5.51
C THR A 90 13.85 -6.14 4.57
N ILE A 91 13.34 -4.99 5.04
CA ILE A 91 12.50 -4.08 4.24
C ILE A 91 13.15 -2.69 4.19
N ASP A 92 13.60 -2.29 3.00
CA ASP A 92 14.03 -0.91 2.74
C ASP A 92 12.81 -0.04 2.38
N SER A 93 12.23 0.60 3.40
CA SER A 93 10.95 1.30 3.28
C SER A 93 10.99 2.50 2.35
N GLU A 94 10.00 2.56 1.47
CA GLU A 94 9.74 3.67 0.56
C GLU A 94 9.46 4.98 1.28
N LYS A 95 9.01 4.96 2.56
CA LYS A 95 8.78 6.18 3.34
C LYS A 95 10.03 7.03 3.52
N THR A 96 11.21 6.42 3.37
CA THR A 96 12.50 7.10 3.44
C THR A 96 13.10 7.44 2.06
N ALA A 97 12.39 7.15 0.97
CA ALA A 97 12.75 7.60 -0.38
C ALA A 97 12.65 9.14 -0.50
N LEU A 98 13.44 9.75 -1.39
CA LEU A 98 13.48 11.20 -1.61
C LEU A 98 12.08 11.82 -1.83
N PRO A 99 11.15 11.21 -2.61
CA PRO A 99 9.81 11.79 -2.82
C PRO A 99 8.89 11.70 -1.59
N ASN A 100 9.21 10.82 -0.64
CA ASN A 100 8.36 10.46 0.51
C ASN A 100 8.88 11.02 1.83
N ASN A 101 10.19 11.06 2.02
CA ASN A 101 10.83 11.42 3.27
C ASN A 101 10.49 12.86 3.67
N ASN A 102 9.96 13.05 4.87
CA ASN A 102 9.43 14.33 5.35
C ASN A 102 8.43 15.00 4.39
N SER A 103 7.69 14.20 3.60
CA SER A 103 6.80 14.70 2.55
C SER A 103 5.47 13.93 2.50
N ALA A 104 5.51 12.62 2.30
CA ALA A 104 4.33 11.75 2.35
C ALA A 104 3.77 11.69 3.77
N ARG A 105 2.45 11.67 3.91
CA ARG A 105 1.74 11.73 5.21
C ARG A 105 0.33 11.15 5.13
N GLY A 106 -0.32 10.91 6.27
CA GLY A 106 -1.65 10.32 6.35
C GLY A 106 -1.64 8.80 6.56
N PHE A 107 -0.47 8.21 6.86
CA PHE A 107 -0.32 6.78 7.12
C PHE A 107 -1.18 6.32 8.32
N GLU A 108 -1.28 7.16 9.35
CA GLU A 108 -2.13 6.95 10.53
C GLU A 108 -3.63 6.89 10.18
N VAL A 109 -4.07 7.62 9.16
CA VAL A 109 -5.45 7.54 8.69
C VAL A 109 -5.71 6.21 7.98
N ILE A 110 -4.72 5.70 7.24
CA ILE A 110 -4.80 4.35 6.65
C ILE A 110 -4.91 3.28 7.74
N ASP A 111 -4.18 3.41 8.86
CA ASP A 111 -4.29 2.48 9.99
C ASP A 111 -5.69 2.54 10.63
N MET A 112 -6.23 3.75 10.84
CA MET A 112 -7.59 3.93 11.36
C MET A 112 -8.64 3.32 10.43
N ILE A 113 -8.49 3.51 9.12
CA ILE A 113 -9.37 2.88 8.12
C ILE A 113 -9.27 1.36 8.23
N LYS A 114 -8.05 0.82 8.27
CA LYS A 114 -7.82 -0.63 8.34
C LYS A 114 -8.48 -1.25 9.57
N ALA A 115 -8.27 -0.66 10.75
CA ALA A 115 -8.88 -1.14 11.98
C ALA A 115 -10.42 -1.11 11.93
N GLU A 116 -10.99 -0.03 11.39
CA GLU A 116 -12.44 0.12 11.31
C GLU A 116 -13.06 -0.83 10.28
N VAL A 117 -12.40 -1.03 9.14
CA VAL A 117 -12.86 -1.97 8.10
C VAL A 117 -12.81 -3.39 8.63
N ASP A 118 -11.71 -3.81 9.26
CA ASP A 118 -11.61 -5.16 9.82
C ASP A 118 -12.70 -5.39 10.87
N LYS A 119 -12.97 -4.41 11.74
CA LYS A 119 -14.10 -4.43 12.68
C LYS A 119 -15.45 -4.56 11.96
N ALA A 120 -15.70 -3.75 10.93
CA ALA A 120 -16.93 -3.79 10.14
C ALA A 120 -17.12 -5.13 9.38
N CYS A 121 -16.02 -5.81 9.07
CA CYS A 121 -15.96 -7.11 8.42
C CYS A 121 -15.89 -8.30 9.41
N GLY A 122 -16.37 -8.13 10.64
CA GLY A 122 -16.45 -9.21 11.63
C GLY A 122 -15.12 -9.54 12.32
N GLY A 123 -14.20 -8.57 12.39
CA GLY A 123 -12.88 -8.72 12.99
C GLY A 123 -11.86 -9.49 12.13
N LYS A 124 -12.14 -9.66 10.83
CA LYS A 124 -11.29 -10.40 9.89
C LYS A 124 -10.59 -9.44 8.90
N PRO A 125 -9.32 -9.68 8.56
CA PRO A 125 -8.61 -8.91 7.53
C PRO A 125 -9.11 -9.32 6.14
N VAL A 126 -10.20 -8.70 5.69
CA VAL A 126 -10.83 -9.00 4.38
C VAL A 126 -10.34 -8.05 3.29
N VAL A 127 -10.14 -6.78 3.63
CA VAL A 127 -9.77 -5.73 2.67
C VAL A 127 -8.27 -5.47 2.73
N SER A 128 -7.62 -5.51 1.58
CA SER A 128 -6.18 -5.19 1.46
C SER A 128 -5.90 -3.71 1.73
N CYS A 129 -4.68 -3.42 2.18
CA CYS A 129 -4.21 -2.05 2.33
C CYS A 129 -4.10 -1.32 0.98
N ALA A 130 -3.76 -2.04 -0.10
CA ALA A 130 -3.77 -1.51 -1.46
C ALA A 130 -5.16 -1.03 -1.90
N ASP A 131 -6.22 -1.80 -1.63
CA ASP A 131 -7.60 -1.36 -1.92
C ASP A 131 -8.04 -0.23 -0.99
N ILE A 132 -7.59 -0.21 0.27
CA ILE A 132 -7.83 0.91 1.18
C ILE A 132 -7.25 2.22 0.60
N LEU A 133 -6.01 2.20 0.09
CA LEU A 133 -5.42 3.38 -0.57
C LEU A 133 -6.26 3.87 -1.75
N ALA A 134 -6.67 2.94 -2.64
CA ALA A 134 -7.46 3.28 -3.82
C ALA A 134 -8.82 3.89 -3.47
N VAL A 135 -9.52 3.32 -2.49
CA VAL A 135 -10.81 3.85 -2.02
C VAL A 135 -10.63 5.17 -1.27
N ALA A 136 -9.60 5.29 -0.43
CA ALA A 136 -9.31 6.50 0.33
C ALA A 136 -8.98 7.68 -0.59
N ALA A 137 -8.23 7.46 -1.68
CA ALA A 137 -7.96 8.47 -2.69
C ALA A 137 -9.26 8.99 -3.34
N ARG A 138 -10.16 8.07 -3.71
CA ARG A 138 -11.46 8.44 -4.29
C ARG A 138 -12.34 9.22 -3.33
N ASP A 139 -12.50 8.72 -2.11
CA ASP A 139 -13.37 9.36 -1.11
C ASP A 139 -12.79 10.71 -0.65
N SER A 140 -11.46 10.87 -0.70
CA SER A 140 -10.80 12.15 -0.46
C SER A 140 -11.14 13.19 -1.53
N VAL A 141 -11.10 12.83 -2.81
CA VAL A 141 -11.48 13.73 -3.91
C VAL A 141 -12.95 14.13 -3.80
N VAL A 142 -13.83 13.17 -3.54
CA VAL A 142 -15.27 13.43 -3.36
C VAL A 142 -15.52 14.35 -2.16
N ALA A 143 -14.86 14.11 -1.02
CA ALA A 143 -14.98 14.94 0.18
C ALA A 143 -14.49 16.39 -0.02
N ARG A 144 -13.68 16.65 -1.07
CA ARG A 144 -13.24 18.00 -1.45
C ARG A 144 -14.04 18.60 -2.62
N GLY A 145 -15.13 17.95 -3.05
CA GLY A 145 -16.04 18.45 -4.07
C GLY A 145 -15.78 17.93 -5.49
N GLY A 146 -14.86 16.98 -5.67
CA GLY A 146 -14.60 16.35 -6.95
C GLY A 146 -15.62 15.26 -7.30
N SER A 147 -15.58 14.81 -8.56
CA SER A 147 -16.46 13.75 -9.05
C SER A 147 -16.07 12.36 -8.54
N ARG A 148 -17.07 11.51 -8.32
CA ARG A 148 -16.88 10.10 -7.95
C ARG A 148 -16.57 9.24 -9.18
N TRP A 149 -15.76 8.20 -9.00
CA TRP A 149 -15.57 7.11 -9.97
C TRP A 149 -15.68 5.73 -9.32
N GLU A 150 -15.83 4.70 -10.16
CA GLU A 150 -15.88 3.30 -9.74
C GLU A 150 -14.45 2.75 -9.56
N VAL A 151 -14.00 2.73 -8.30
CA VAL A 151 -12.72 2.13 -7.94
C VAL A 151 -12.76 0.63 -8.22
N GLN A 152 -11.85 0.13 -9.06
CA GLN A 152 -11.66 -1.32 -9.26
C GLN A 152 -11.00 -1.90 -8.01
N LEU A 153 -11.48 -3.03 -7.48
CA LEU A 153 -11.03 -3.62 -6.19
C LEU A 153 -10.66 -5.09 -6.35
N GLY A 154 -9.96 -5.65 -5.36
CA GLY A 154 -9.41 -7.00 -5.37
C GLY A 154 -7.88 -7.03 -5.43
N ARG A 155 -7.22 -5.89 -5.20
CA ARG A 155 -5.76 -5.83 -5.08
C ARG A 155 -5.32 -6.57 -3.82
N ARG A 156 -4.10 -7.08 -3.83
CA ARG A 156 -3.44 -7.70 -2.68
C ARG A 156 -2.19 -6.92 -2.32
N ASP A 157 -1.79 -7.08 -1.07
CA ASP A 157 -0.70 -6.34 -0.48
C ASP A 157 0.65 -7.01 -0.74
N SER A 158 1.65 -6.20 -1.06
CA SER A 158 3.02 -6.64 -1.22
C SER A 158 3.64 -7.11 0.10
N THR A 159 4.64 -7.97 -0.06
CA THR A 159 5.53 -8.46 1.00
C THR A 159 6.88 -7.74 1.00
N SER A 160 7.08 -6.74 0.13
CA SER A 160 8.31 -5.96 0.02
C SER A 160 8.03 -4.50 -0.32
N ALA A 161 8.99 -3.65 -0.03
CA ALA A 161 9.03 -2.26 -0.48
C ALA A 161 10.37 -1.98 -1.14
N SER A 162 10.42 -0.98 -2.02
CA SER A 162 11.65 -0.62 -2.73
C SER A 162 11.89 0.88 -2.73
N ARG A 163 12.67 1.36 -1.75
CA ARG A 163 13.15 2.74 -1.71
C ARG A 163 13.87 3.16 -3.01
N THR A 164 14.66 2.28 -3.59
CA THR A 164 15.37 2.53 -4.86
C THR A 164 14.39 2.74 -6.01
N THR A 165 13.37 1.88 -6.14
CA THR A 165 12.34 2.04 -7.18
C THR A 165 11.56 3.33 -6.95
N ALA A 166 11.22 3.67 -5.70
CA ALA A 166 10.56 4.94 -5.38
C ALA A 166 11.38 6.17 -5.77
N ASN A 167 12.70 6.15 -5.57
CA ASN A 167 13.59 7.24 -6.01
C ASN A 167 13.65 7.38 -7.54
N ASN A 168 13.50 6.27 -8.28
CA ASN A 168 13.69 6.25 -9.73
C ASN A 168 12.38 6.50 -10.51
N ASP A 169 11.25 6.02 -9.99
CA ASP A 169 10.01 5.91 -10.76
C ASP A 169 9.00 7.02 -10.44
N ILE A 170 9.08 7.64 -9.26
CA ILE A 170 8.20 8.76 -8.91
C ILE A 170 8.73 10.05 -9.59
N PRO A 171 7.90 10.76 -10.38
CA PRO A 171 8.32 11.99 -11.05
C PRO A 171 8.78 13.07 -10.07
N SER A 172 9.85 13.78 -10.44
CA SER A 172 10.37 14.92 -9.68
C SER A 172 9.62 16.21 -10.07
N PRO A 173 9.37 17.13 -9.13
CA PRO A 173 8.74 18.42 -9.42
C PRO A 173 9.59 19.34 -10.32
N PHE A 174 10.84 18.96 -10.58
CA PHE A 174 11.79 19.69 -11.41
C PHE A 174 11.88 19.16 -12.86
N MET A 175 11.09 18.13 -13.21
CA MET A 175 11.08 17.56 -14.56
C MET A 175 10.40 18.48 -15.56
N ASP A 176 10.95 18.52 -16.77
CA ASP A 176 10.32 19.11 -17.95
C ASP A 176 9.27 18.16 -18.57
N LEU A 177 8.55 18.66 -19.59
CA LEU A 177 7.47 17.90 -20.22
C LEU A 177 7.94 16.56 -20.85
N PRO A 178 9.05 16.49 -21.61
CA PRO A 178 9.58 15.22 -22.11
C PRO A 178 9.87 14.20 -21.00
N ALA A 179 10.50 14.61 -19.89
CA ALA A 179 10.79 13.72 -18.77
C ALA A 179 9.50 13.24 -18.08
N LEU A 180 8.52 14.13 -17.86
CA LEU A 180 7.21 13.76 -17.32
C LEU A 180 6.48 12.74 -18.20
N LYS A 181 6.48 12.96 -19.52
CA LYS A 181 5.89 12.03 -20.49
C LYS A 181 6.55 10.66 -20.42
N SER A 182 7.88 10.61 -20.39
CA SER A 182 8.64 9.35 -20.29
C SER A 182 8.32 8.61 -18.98
N SER A 183 8.26 9.33 -17.85
CA SER A 183 7.93 8.76 -16.55
C SER A 183 6.53 8.15 -16.51
N PHE A 184 5.50 8.84 -17.02
CA PHE A 184 4.14 8.31 -17.07
C PHE A 184 4.00 7.16 -18.08
N GLN A 185 4.67 7.26 -19.23
CA GLN A 185 4.66 6.20 -20.25
C GLN A 185 5.29 4.91 -19.73
N LYS A 186 6.33 5.00 -18.88
CA LYS A 186 6.92 3.85 -18.20
C LYS A 186 5.91 3.08 -17.33
N GLN A 187 4.88 3.77 -16.84
CA GLN A 187 3.77 3.18 -16.08
C GLN A 187 2.55 2.83 -16.96
N GLY A 188 2.65 2.99 -18.28
CA GLY A 188 1.54 2.71 -19.21
C GLY A 188 0.48 3.81 -19.27
N LEU A 189 0.80 5.02 -18.78
CA LEU A 189 -0.09 6.18 -18.82
C LEU A 189 0.31 7.13 -19.96
N ASN A 190 -0.67 7.63 -20.71
CA ASN A 190 -0.40 8.50 -21.86
C ASN A 190 -0.35 10.00 -21.48
N GLU A 191 -0.13 10.87 -22.46
CA GLU A 191 -0.07 12.33 -22.23
C GLU A 191 -1.35 12.91 -21.62
N ARG A 192 -2.52 12.41 -22.02
CA ARG A 192 -3.79 12.85 -21.46
C ARG A 192 -3.93 12.42 -20.00
N ASP A 193 -3.45 11.22 -19.66
CA ASP A 193 -3.41 10.72 -18.29
C ASP A 193 -2.45 11.56 -17.42
N LEU A 194 -1.28 11.95 -17.97
CA LEU A 194 -0.35 12.89 -17.31
C LEU A 194 -1.04 14.21 -16.96
N VAL A 195 -1.67 14.87 -17.94
CA VAL A 195 -2.33 16.18 -17.70
C VAL A 195 -3.50 16.03 -16.73
N ALA A 196 -4.33 15.00 -16.89
CA ALA A 196 -5.46 14.77 -16.00
C ALA A 196 -5.00 14.51 -14.56
N LEU A 197 -4.08 13.58 -14.33
CA LEU A 197 -3.61 13.22 -12.98
C LEU A 197 -2.84 14.36 -12.30
N SER A 198 -2.14 15.21 -13.07
CA SER A 198 -1.53 16.44 -12.55
C SER A 198 -2.56 17.41 -11.97
N GLY A 199 -3.81 17.36 -12.44
CA GLY A 199 -4.95 18.06 -11.85
C GLY A 199 -5.21 17.71 -10.38
N GLY A 200 -4.64 16.63 -9.85
CA GLY A 200 -4.63 16.35 -8.41
C GLY A 200 -4.01 17.48 -7.56
N HIS A 201 -3.14 18.30 -8.15
CA HIS A 201 -2.55 19.48 -7.53
C HIS A 201 -3.54 20.64 -7.34
N THR A 202 -4.80 20.52 -7.75
CA THR A 202 -5.84 21.50 -7.38
C THR A 202 -6.10 21.56 -5.85
N ILE A 203 -5.68 20.53 -5.11
CA ILE A 203 -5.68 20.54 -3.64
C ILE A 203 -4.29 20.27 -3.06
N GLY A 204 -4.07 20.73 -1.84
CA GLY A 204 -2.85 20.45 -1.08
C GLY A 204 -1.78 21.53 -1.21
N PHE A 205 -0.57 21.15 -0.80
CA PHE A 205 0.55 22.07 -0.59
C PHE A 205 1.88 21.38 -0.90
N SER A 206 2.82 22.16 -1.40
CA SER A 206 4.21 21.78 -1.57
C SER A 206 5.13 22.55 -0.62
N GLN A 207 6.28 21.97 -0.31
CA GLN A 207 7.32 22.64 0.46
C GLN A 207 8.13 23.58 -0.43
N CYS A 208 8.61 24.68 0.15
CA CYS A 208 9.42 25.69 -0.48
C CYS A 208 10.58 25.15 -1.31
N GLN A 209 11.30 24.17 -0.78
CA GLN A 209 12.41 23.53 -1.49
C GLN A 209 12.05 23.01 -2.89
N PHE A 210 10.79 22.67 -3.16
CA PHE A 210 10.36 22.11 -4.43
C PHE A 210 9.90 23.15 -5.47
N PHE A 211 9.69 24.41 -5.08
CA PHE A 211 9.31 25.48 -6.01
C PHE A 211 10.17 26.73 -5.91
N ARG A 212 11.13 26.78 -4.97
CA ARG A 212 12.01 27.94 -4.78
C ARG A 212 12.74 28.31 -6.06
N ASN A 213 13.39 27.35 -6.72
CA ASN A 213 14.12 27.63 -7.95
C ASN A 213 13.22 28.30 -8.98
N ARG A 214 11.99 27.82 -9.15
CA ARG A 214 11.02 28.40 -10.06
C ARG A 214 10.69 29.85 -9.70
N ILE A 215 10.31 30.12 -8.45
CA ILE A 215 9.89 31.48 -8.09
C ILE A 215 11.04 32.50 -8.07
N PHE A 216 12.32 32.10 -8.02
CA PHE A 216 13.45 33.03 -8.03
C PHE A 216 14.18 33.12 -9.38
N ASN A 217 14.26 32.02 -10.14
CA ASN A 217 15.19 31.89 -11.26
C ASN A 217 14.52 31.65 -12.62
N GLU A 218 13.24 31.26 -12.67
CA GLU A 218 12.55 31.16 -13.97
C GLU A 218 12.19 32.53 -14.54
N THR A 219 12.15 32.63 -15.86
CA THR A 219 11.91 33.88 -16.59
C THR A 219 10.46 34.32 -16.52
N ALA A 220 10.21 35.64 -16.66
CA ALA A 220 8.86 36.21 -16.65
C ALA A 220 7.94 35.67 -17.77
N ASP A 221 8.53 35.06 -18.81
CA ASP A 221 7.76 34.37 -19.86
C ASP A 221 7.18 33.03 -19.40
N ASN A 222 7.67 32.45 -18.30
CA ASN A 222 7.21 31.17 -17.76
C ASN A 222 6.53 31.26 -16.38
N ILE A 223 6.69 32.39 -15.67
CA ILE A 223 6.03 32.62 -14.38
C ILE A 223 5.46 34.02 -14.30
N ASP A 224 4.21 34.13 -13.85
CA ASP A 224 3.60 35.42 -13.56
C ASP A 224 4.37 36.15 -12.45
N ALA A 225 4.74 37.41 -12.71
CA ALA A 225 5.65 38.16 -11.84
C ALA A 225 5.01 38.49 -10.48
N GLU A 226 3.71 38.74 -10.45
CA GLU A 226 2.96 38.99 -9.22
C GLU A 226 2.83 37.70 -8.39
N PHE A 227 2.45 36.59 -9.01
CA PHE A 227 2.43 35.28 -8.36
C PHE A 227 3.78 34.89 -7.76
N ALA A 228 4.88 35.09 -8.52
CA ALA A 228 6.23 34.85 -8.02
C ALA A 228 6.52 35.69 -6.77
N ARG A 229 6.20 36.99 -6.81
CA ARG A 229 6.36 37.92 -5.68
C ARG A 229 5.57 37.48 -4.45
N GLU A 230 4.32 37.05 -4.62
CA GLU A 230 3.49 36.52 -3.52
C GLU A 230 4.10 35.26 -2.90
N ARG A 231 4.56 34.31 -3.71
CA ARG A 231 5.18 33.08 -3.18
C ARG A 231 6.47 33.37 -2.42
N ARG A 232 7.29 34.33 -2.88
CA ARG A 232 8.52 34.76 -2.19
C ARG A 232 8.26 35.33 -0.80
N ALA A 233 7.08 35.87 -0.52
CA ALA A 233 6.74 36.41 0.81
C ALA A 233 6.74 35.35 1.93
N SER A 234 6.50 34.08 1.58
CA SER A 234 6.56 32.94 2.52
C SER A 234 7.71 31.98 2.24
N CYS A 235 8.48 32.23 1.17
CA CYS A 235 9.51 31.36 0.65
C CYS A 235 10.79 32.13 0.36
N PHE A 236 11.68 32.21 1.34
CA PHE A 236 12.89 33.01 1.26
C PHE A 236 14.00 32.33 0.45
N ALA A 237 14.90 33.12 -0.13
CA ALA A 237 15.91 32.66 -1.10
C ALA A 237 16.88 31.60 -0.55
N GLY A 238 17.13 31.56 0.77
CA GLY A 238 18.08 30.63 1.40
C GLY A 238 17.60 30.01 2.71
N SER A 239 16.31 30.10 3.03
CA SER A 239 15.76 29.55 4.28
C SER A 239 14.30 29.10 4.11
N GLY A 240 13.77 28.44 5.14
CA GLY A 240 12.37 28.05 5.18
C GLY A 240 11.99 26.92 4.20
N ASP A 241 12.88 25.97 3.94
CA ASP A 241 12.63 24.84 3.02
C ASP A 241 11.32 24.11 3.28
N ALA A 242 10.95 23.96 4.56
CA ALA A 242 9.74 23.28 4.99
C ALA A 242 8.47 24.17 4.91
N ASN A 243 8.59 25.47 4.64
CA ASN A 243 7.44 26.36 4.52
C ASN A 243 6.54 25.88 3.38
N LEU A 244 5.23 25.98 3.57
CA LEU A 244 4.24 25.43 2.66
C LEU A 244 3.69 26.50 1.73
N GLY A 245 3.74 26.23 0.43
CA GLY A 245 2.99 26.94 -0.60
C GLY A 245 1.78 26.13 -1.06
N SER A 246 0.62 26.78 -1.19
CA SER A 246 -0.57 26.15 -1.78
C SER A 246 -0.32 25.83 -3.26
N LEU A 247 -0.68 24.61 -3.69
CA LEU A 247 -0.55 24.20 -5.10
C LEU A 247 -1.55 24.90 -6.03
N ASP A 248 -2.66 25.37 -5.47
CA ASP A 248 -3.74 26.10 -6.14
C ASP A 248 -4.19 27.28 -5.26
N GLY A 249 -4.91 28.25 -5.82
CA GLY A 249 -5.58 29.34 -5.10
C GLY A 249 -6.72 28.85 -4.20
N SER A 250 -7.30 27.68 -4.51
CA SER A 250 -8.32 27.00 -3.70
C SER A 250 -7.82 25.66 -3.16
N PRO A 251 -6.77 25.60 -2.31
CA PRO A 251 -6.03 24.37 -1.98
C PRO A 251 -6.82 23.31 -1.20
N THR A 252 -8.09 23.60 -0.89
CA THR A 252 -9.00 22.67 -0.22
C THR A 252 -10.22 22.35 -1.07
N ARG A 253 -10.37 22.85 -2.30
CA ARG A 253 -11.49 22.48 -3.18
C ARG A 253 -10.94 21.73 -4.37
N PHE A 254 -11.48 20.53 -4.62
CA PHE A 254 -11.07 19.75 -5.77
C PHE A 254 -11.75 20.30 -7.02
N ASP A 255 -10.95 21.10 -7.72
CA ASP A 255 -11.24 22.09 -8.75
C ASP A 255 -10.88 21.80 -10.21
N ALA A 256 -11.20 22.73 -11.13
CA ALA A 256 -10.49 22.88 -12.40
C ALA A 256 -9.62 24.15 -12.44
N SER A 257 -9.55 24.90 -11.34
CA SER A 257 -8.77 26.16 -11.22
C SER A 257 -7.28 25.93 -11.42
N TYR A 258 -6.75 24.76 -11.04
CA TYR A 258 -5.38 24.34 -11.37
C TYR A 258 -5.03 24.63 -12.84
N PHE A 259 -5.87 24.22 -13.80
CA PHE A 259 -5.58 24.42 -15.22
C PHE A 259 -5.71 25.88 -15.66
N LYS A 260 -6.60 26.66 -15.03
CA LYS A 260 -6.68 28.11 -15.27
C LYS A 260 -5.40 28.81 -14.81
N ASN A 261 -4.88 28.41 -13.65
CA ASN A 261 -3.60 28.92 -13.15
C ASN A 261 -2.46 28.62 -14.12
N LEU A 262 -2.41 27.42 -14.73
CA LEU A 262 -1.37 27.11 -15.72
C LEU A 262 -1.43 28.04 -16.93
N VAL A 263 -2.63 28.33 -17.45
CA VAL A 263 -2.84 29.28 -18.56
C VAL A 263 -2.38 30.69 -18.18
N GLU A 264 -2.53 31.07 -16.91
CA GLU A 264 -2.07 32.34 -16.35
C GLU A 264 -0.61 32.33 -15.89
N LYS A 265 0.16 31.26 -16.15
CA LYS A 265 1.57 31.08 -15.70
C LYS A 265 1.76 31.02 -14.17
N LYS A 266 0.72 30.60 -13.46
CA LYS A 266 0.62 30.49 -12.01
C LYS A 266 0.66 29.04 -11.48
N GLY A 267 1.11 28.07 -12.27
CA GLY A 267 1.42 26.73 -11.72
C GLY A 267 2.47 26.85 -10.61
N LEU A 268 2.42 26.08 -9.52
CA LEU A 268 3.38 26.27 -8.43
C LEU A 268 4.73 25.64 -8.75
N LEU A 269 4.72 24.37 -9.15
CA LEU A 269 5.93 23.59 -9.44
C LEU A 269 6.39 23.82 -10.88
N HIS A 270 7.68 23.58 -11.14
CA HIS A 270 8.19 23.60 -12.51
C HIS A 270 7.46 22.58 -13.38
N SER A 271 7.28 21.36 -12.88
CA SER A 271 6.53 20.30 -13.54
C SER A 271 5.07 20.65 -13.85
N ASP A 272 4.44 21.51 -13.04
CA ASP A 272 3.07 21.98 -13.30
C ASP A 272 3.04 22.88 -14.53
N GLN A 273 3.91 23.89 -14.52
CA GLN A 273 3.95 24.87 -15.61
C GLN A 273 4.47 24.26 -16.91
N ALA A 274 5.30 23.23 -16.85
CA ALA A 274 5.77 22.48 -18.02
C ALA A 274 4.61 21.85 -18.84
N LEU A 275 3.44 21.64 -18.25
CA LEU A 275 2.25 21.16 -18.97
C LEU A 275 1.65 22.24 -19.90
N PHE A 276 1.98 23.51 -19.70
CA PHE A 276 1.50 24.65 -20.47
C PHE A 276 2.64 25.64 -20.76
N ALA A 277 3.52 25.24 -21.68
CA ALA A 277 4.73 25.96 -22.06
C ALA A 277 4.98 25.94 -23.58
N GLY A 278 3.91 25.87 -24.39
CA GLY A 278 4.00 25.79 -25.85
C GLY A 278 4.17 24.36 -26.39
N GLY A 279 3.78 23.35 -25.60
CA GLY A 279 4.03 21.93 -25.87
C GLY A 279 2.81 21.16 -26.37
N SER A 280 2.95 19.83 -26.48
CA SER A 280 1.88 18.92 -26.96
C SER A 280 0.66 18.87 -26.03
N THR A 281 0.83 19.22 -24.75
CA THR A 281 -0.22 19.17 -23.72
C THR A 281 -1.07 20.44 -23.64
N ASP A 282 -0.67 21.53 -24.29
CA ASP A 282 -1.34 22.84 -24.20
C ASP A 282 -2.82 22.80 -24.56
N SER A 283 -3.17 22.02 -25.60
CA SER A 283 -4.56 21.88 -26.06
C SER A 283 -5.46 21.20 -25.02
N VAL A 284 -4.93 20.23 -24.28
CA VAL A 284 -5.64 19.53 -23.21
C VAL A 284 -5.82 20.45 -22.01
N VAL A 285 -4.77 21.17 -21.60
CA VAL A 285 -4.83 22.15 -20.51
C VAL A 285 -5.87 23.25 -20.80
N LYS A 286 -5.86 23.84 -22.00
CA LYS A 286 -6.88 24.82 -22.44
C LYS A 286 -8.28 24.22 -22.40
N GLY A 287 -8.44 22.98 -22.85
CA GLY A 287 -9.70 22.25 -22.83
C GLY A 287 -10.26 22.03 -21.42
N TYR A 288 -9.41 21.84 -20.41
CA TYR A 288 -9.83 21.75 -19.01
C TYR A 288 -10.10 23.13 -18.40
N ALA A 289 -9.23 24.12 -18.66
CA ALA A 289 -9.37 25.48 -18.14
C ALA A 289 -10.66 26.18 -18.62
N GLY A 290 -11.03 25.97 -19.90
CA GLY A 290 -12.25 26.52 -20.52
C GLY A 290 -13.50 25.66 -20.32
N SER A 291 -13.42 24.55 -19.60
CA SER A 291 -14.53 23.62 -19.43
C SER A 291 -15.61 24.16 -18.51
N ASN A 292 -16.86 24.23 -18.99
CA ASN A 292 -18.01 24.56 -18.15
C ASN A 292 -18.10 23.57 -16.97
N ASN A 293 -17.96 24.10 -15.76
CA ASN A 293 -17.99 23.32 -14.50
C ASN A 293 -16.95 22.18 -14.42
N GLY A 294 -15.89 22.21 -15.24
CA GLY A 294 -14.80 21.22 -15.19
C GLY A 294 -15.14 19.83 -15.75
N ARG A 295 -16.24 19.66 -16.50
CA ARG A 295 -16.75 18.34 -16.93
C ARG A 295 -15.74 17.48 -17.68
N SER A 296 -14.99 18.07 -18.60
CA SER A 296 -13.95 17.36 -19.36
C SER A 296 -12.82 16.87 -18.46
N PHE A 297 -12.38 17.70 -17.52
CA PHE A 297 -11.40 17.31 -16.50
C PHE A 297 -11.93 16.17 -15.62
N TRP A 298 -13.17 16.25 -15.13
CA TRP A 298 -13.76 15.20 -14.29
C TRP A 298 -13.76 13.83 -14.95
N PHE A 299 -14.15 13.80 -16.23
CA PHE A 299 -14.22 12.57 -16.99
C PHE A 299 -12.84 11.94 -17.18
N ASP A 300 -11.86 12.73 -17.61
CA ASP A 300 -10.51 12.23 -17.82
C ASP A 300 -9.83 11.87 -16.50
N PHE A 301 -9.97 12.69 -15.46
CA PHE A 301 -9.41 12.38 -14.13
C PHE A 301 -9.93 11.05 -13.58
N ALA A 302 -11.24 10.82 -13.66
CA ALA A 302 -11.85 9.54 -13.27
C ALA A 302 -11.27 8.36 -14.07
N SER A 303 -11.18 8.50 -15.41
CA SER A 303 -10.62 7.46 -16.27
C SER A 303 -9.14 7.19 -15.96
N SER A 304 -8.34 8.24 -15.74
CA SER A 304 -6.92 8.11 -15.46
C SER A 304 -6.66 7.56 -14.06
N MET A 305 -7.48 7.89 -13.06
CA MET A 305 -7.41 7.27 -11.73
C MET A 305 -7.71 5.77 -11.78
N VAL A 306 -8.64 5.33 -12.64
CA VAL A 306 -8.90 3.89 -12.86
C VAL A 306 -7.71 3.22 -13.54
N LYS A 307 -7.13 3.82 -14.58
CA LYS A 307 -5.92 3.29 -15.24
C LYS A 307 -4.73 3.21 -14.28
N MET A 308 -4.47 4.28 -13.54
CA MET A 308 -3.41 4.34 -12.53
C MET A 308 -3.62 3.28 -11.46
N GLY A 309 -4.84 3.14 -10.94
CA GLY A 309 -5.20 2.10 -9.97
C GLY A 309 -5.01 0.67 -10.51
N ASN A 310 -4.92 0.48 -11.82
CA ASN A 310 -4.74 -0.82 -12.46
C ASN A 310 -3.27 -1.11 -12.86
N ILE A 311 -2.30 -0.28 -12.42
CA ILE A 311 -0.88 -0.54 -12.66
C ILE A 311 -0.45 -1.76 -11.82
N LYS A 312 -0.10 -2.84 -12.53
CA LYS A 312 0.55 -4.06 -12.01
C LYS A 312 -0.01 -4.57 -10.65
N PRO A 313 -1.34 -4.75 -10.49
CA PRO A 313 -1.91 -5.18 -9.22
C PRO A 313 -1.52 -6.62 -8.90
N LEU A 314 -1.24 -6.90 -7.63
CA LEU A 314 -1.21 -8.27 -7.11
C LEU A 314 -2.66 -8.76 -6.96
N THR A 315 -2.98 -9.94 -7.49
CA THR A 315 -4.32 -10.53 -7.45
C THR A 315 -4.27 -12.04 -7.20
N GLY A 316 -5.41 -12.66 -6.91
CA GLY A 316 -5.50 -14.11 -6.68
C GLY A 316 -4.66 -14.55 -5.49
N ASN A 317 -3.63 -15.38 -5.73
CA ASN A 317 -2.73 -15.89 -4.70
C ASN A 317 -1.43 -15.09 -4.56
N SER A 318 -1.22 -14.06 -5.39
CA SER A 318 -0.03 -13.21 -5.31
C SER A 318 -0.18 -12.17 -4.20
N GLY A 319 0.82 -12.03 -3.33
CA GLY A 319 0.75 -11.12 -2.17
C GLY A 319 -0.17 -11.63 -1.05
N GLN A 320 -0.53 -10.75 -0.13
CA GLN A 320 -1.29 -11.07 1.09
C GLN A 320 -2.46 -10.11 1.31
N ILE A 321 -3.32 -10.38 2.30
CA ILE A 321 -4.18 -9.36 2.89
C ILE A 321 -3.58 -9.06 4.26
N ARG A 322 -2.94 -7.89 4.41
CA ARG A 322 -2.29 -7.52 5.67
C ARG A 322 -3.33 -7.22 6.74
N VAL A 323 -3.07 -7.62 7.99
CA VAL A 323 -3.83 -7.17 9.17
C VAL A 323 -3.37 -5.78 9.61
N ASN A 324 -2.07 -5.52 9.52
CA ASN A 324 -1.45 -4.24 9.81
C ASN A 324 -0.79 -3.72 8.54
N CYS A 325 -1.19 -2.54 8.06
CA CYS A 325 -0.65 -1.99 6.82
C CYS A 325 0.82 -1.58 6.89
N ARG A 326 1.38 -1.44 8.09
CA ARG A 326 2.77 -1.03 8.32
C ARG A 326 3.79 -2.15 8.40
N GLY A 327 3.36 -3.41 8.49
CA GLY A 327 4.29 -4.53 8.65
C GLY A 327 3.74 -5.83 8.07
N HIS A 328 4.55 -6.88 8.16
CA HIS A 328 4.05 -8.22 7.92
C HIS A 328 3.04 -8.61 9.00
N THR A 329 2.10 -9.47 8.62
CA THR A 329 1.15 -10.05 9.57
C THR A 329 1.92 -10.85 10.62
N ILE A 330 2.02 -10.32 11.84
CA ILE A 330 2.56 -11.02 13.01
C ILE A 330 1.67 -12.24 13.27
N GLY A 331 2.27 -13.34 13.74
CA GLY A 331 1.56 -14.59 13.94
C GLY A 331 1.51 -15.47 12.69
N PHE A 332 2.25 -15.14 11.63
CA PHE A 332 2.35 -15.95 10.42
C PHE A 332 3.82 -16.21 10.06
N SER A 333 4.09 -17.35 9.43
CA SER A 333 5.38 -17.67 8.82
C SER A 333 5.19 -17.99 7.34
N GLN A 334 6.24 -17.79 6.54
CA GLN A 334 6.26 -18.15 5.13
C GLN A 334 6.56 -19.65 4.95
N CYS A 335 5.99 -20.27 3.92
CA CYS A 335 6.17 -21.71 3.64
C CYS A 335 7.63 -22.13 3.60
N GLN A 336 8.54 -21.28 3.10
CA GLN A 336 9.97 -21.59 3.09
C GLN A 336 10.55 -22.00 4.46
N PHE A 337 9.99 -21.47 5.56
CA PHE A 337 10.48 -21.74 6.91
C PHE A 337 9.89 -23.00 7.56
N PHE A 338 8.78 -23.53 7.05
CA PHE A 338 8.12 -24.71 7.63
C PHE A 338 7.80 -25.82 6.63
N ARG A 339 8.13 -25.66 5.34
CA ARG A 339 7.87 -26.68 4.31
C ARG A 339 8.51 -28.01 4.67
N ASN A 340 9.79 -28.00 5.03
CA ASN A 340 10.50 -29.22 5.41
C ASN A 340 9.78 -29.93 6.57
N ARG A 341 9.27 -29.16 7.54
CA ARG A 341 8.51 -29.69 8.67
C ARG A 341 7.21 -30.37 8.22
N ILE A 342 6.41 -29.70 7.41
CA ILE A 342 5.12 -30.29 6.99
C ILE A 342 5.27 -31.42 5.99
N PHE A 343 6.36 -31.55 5.24
CA PHE A 343 6.54 -32.64 4.25
C PHE A 343 7.41 -33.80 4.72
N ASN A 344 8.43 -33.54 5.55
CA ASN A 344 9.48 -34.51 5.84
C ASN A 344 9.49 -35.02 7.29
N GLU A 345 8.72 -34.41 8.19
CA GLU A 345 8.63 -34.91 9.56
C GLU A 345 7.55 -35.99 9.73
N THR A 346 7.76 -36.85 10.73
CA THR A 346 6.88 -37.98 11.03
C THR A 346 5.73 -37.58 11.95
N GLU A 347 4.67 -38.39 11.98
CA GLU A 347 3.50 -38.20 12.86
C GLU A 347 3.86 -38.24 14.36
N ALA A 348 5.07 -38.69 14.70
CA ALA A 348 5.60 -38.61 16.06
C ALA A 348 5.79 -37.14 16.51
N ASN A 349 6.09 -36.21 15.59
CA ASN A 349 6.45 -34.83 15.89
C ASN A 349 5.53 -33.77 15.27
N ILE A 350 4.63 -34.15 14.35
CA ILE A 350 3.62 -33.24 13.80
C ILE A 350 2.27 -33.94 13.68
N ASP A 351 1.20 -33.24 14.04
CA ASP A 351 -0.16 -33.71 13.81
C ASP A 351 -0.44 -33.87 12.30
N ALA A 352 -0.91 -35.06 11.90
CA ALA A 352 -1.04 -35.44 10.49
C ALA A 352 -2.11 -34.61 9.77
N GLU A 353 -3.20 -34.27 10.46
CA GLU A 353 -4.26 -33.41 9.93
C GLU A 353 -3.78 -31.97 9.75
N PHE A 354 -3.13 -31.40 10.76
CA PHE A 354 -2.52 -30.08 10.68
C PHE A 354 -1.51 -29.99 9.53
N ALA A 355 -0.62 -30.97 9.38
CA ALA A 355 0.33 -31.02 8.26
C ALA A 355 -0.40 -31.04 6.91
N ARG A 356 -1.45 -31.87 6.77
CA ARG A 356 -2.28 -31.94 5.56
C ARG A 356 -2.95 -30.61 5.23
N GLU A 357 -3.53 -29.93 6.23
CA GLU A 357 -4.13 -28.60 6.05
C GLU A 357 -3.10 -27.58 5.57
N ARG A 358 -1.89 -27.56 6.17
CA ARG A 358 -0.84 -26.63 5.77
C ARG A 358 -0.35 -26.89 4.34
N ARG A 359 -0.23 -28.16 3.92
CA ARG A 359 0.15 -28.55 2.56
C ARG A 359 -0.84 -28.06 1.49
N ALA A 360 -2.11 -27.84 1.84
CA ALA A 360 -3.09 -27.25 0.91
C ALA A 360 -2.74 -25.81 0.48
N SER A 361 -1.94 -25.12 1.30
CA SER A 361 -1.46 -23.75 1.05
C SER A 361 0.05 -23.64 0.79
N CYS A 362 0.83 -24.68 1.09
CA CYS A 362 2.28 -24.75 0.90
C CYS A 362 2.65 -25.96 0.04
N PHE A 363 2.90 -25.74 -1.24
CA PHE A 363 3.22 -26.80 -2.18
C PHE A 363 4.67 -27.27 -2.05
N ALA A 364 4.96 -28.52 -2.42
CA ALA A 364 6.25 -29.17 -2.20
C ALA A 364 7.44 -28.48 -2.91
N GLY A 365 7.19 -27.75 -4.00
CA GLY A 365 8.24 -27.07 -4.77
C GLY A 365 7.90 -25.65 -5.22
N SER A 366 6.87 -25.02 -4.64
CA SER A 366 6.46 -23.66 -5.00
C SER A 366 5.75 -22.96 -3.82
N GLY A 367 5.41 -21.68 -4.02
CA GLY A 367 4.65 -20.92 -3.03
C GLY A 367 5.45 -20.57 -1.77
N ASP A 368 6.76 -20.33 -1.88
CA ASP A 368 7.63 -19.98 -0.73
C ASP A 368 7.09 -18.82 0.10
N ALA A 369 6.48 -17.82 -0.56
CA ALA A 369 5.92 -16.65 0.08
C ALA A 369 4.52 -16.86 0.68
N ASN A 370 3.87 -18.01 0.45
CA ASN A 370 2.56 -18.29 1.03
C ASN A 370 2.68 -18.35 2.56
N LEU A 371 1.64 -17.86 3.25
CA LEU A 371 1.66 -17.70 4.71
C LEU A 371 0.91 -18.82 5.41
N GLY A 372 1.51 -19.37 6.46
CA GLY A 372 0.87 -20.23 7.44
C GLY A 372 0.75 -19.52 8.78
N SER A 373 -0.43 -19.53 9.38
CA SER A 373 -0.64 -19.05 10.75
C SER A 373 0.15 -19.88 11.76
N LEU A 374 0.87 -19.23 12.67
CA LEU A 374 1.62 -19.85 13.78
C LEU A 374 0.67 -20.54 14.77
N ASP A 375 -0.54 -20.02 14.96
CA ASP A 375 -1.58 -20.66 15.77
C ASP A 375 -3.02 -20.44 15.27
N GLY A 376 -4.03 -20.76 16.09
CA GLY A 376 -5.45 -20.57 15.76
C GLY A 376 -5.95 -19.12 15.89
N SER A 377 -5.16 -18.22 16.48
CA SER A 377 -5.52 -16.83 16.76
C SER A 377 -4.35 -15.87 16.46
N PRO A 378 -3.79 -15.88 15.24
CA PRO A 378 -2.49 -15.26 14.93
C PRO A 378 -2.42 -13.75 15.16
N ALA A 379 -3.57 -13.07 15.19
CA ALA A 379 -3.67 -11.64 15.44
C ALA A 379 -3.96 -11.29 16.91
N ARG A 380 -4.03 -12.28 17.81
CA ARG A 380 -4.35 -12.09 19.22
C ARG A 380 -3.17 -12.55 20.08
N PHE A 381 -2.88 -11.77 21.11
CA PHE A 381 -1.95 -12.20 22.13
C PHE A 381 -2.73 -13.04 23.14
N ASP A 382 -2.58 -14.37 23.05
CA ASP A 382 -3.26 -15.32 23.93
C ASP A 382 -2.44 -16.63 24.07
N GLY A 383 -2.97 -17.62 24.77
CA GLY A 383 -2.29 -18.90 25.02
C GLY A 383 -2.46 -19.97 23.93
N SER A 384 -3.09 -19.66 22.79
CA SER A 384 -3.40 -20.64 21.73
C SER A 384 -2.14 -21.24 21.12
N TYR A 385 -1.07 -20.45 21.00
CA TYR A 385 0.26 -20.94 20.65
C TYR A 385 0.66 -22.18 21.47
N PHE A 386 0.58 -22.12 22.80
CA PHE A 386 0.98 -23.23 23.67
C PHE A 386 0.02 -24.42 23.58
N LYS A 387 -1.28 -24.19 23.38
CA LYS A 387 -2.25 -25.27 23.12
C LYS A 387 -1.88 -26.05 21.86
N ASN A 388 -1.51 -25.33 20.79
CA ASN A 388 -1.06 -25.96 19.55
C ASN A 388 0.18 -26.81 19.76
N LEU A 389 1.16 -26.36 20.55
CA LEU A 389 2.36 -27.15 20.81
C LEU A 389 2.04 -28.47 21.51
N VAL A 390 1.11 -28.47 22.48
CA VAL A 390 0.66 -29.69 23.18
C VAL A 390 -0.01 -30.67 22.21
N GLU A 391 -0.71 -30.15 21.19
CA GLU A 391 -1.36 -30.93 20.14
C GLU A 391 -0.43 -31.30 18.98
N LYS A 392 0.88 -31.02 19.06
CA LYS A 392 1.87 -31.21 17.98
C LYS A 392 1.59 -30.38 16.72
N LYS A 393 0.92 -29.23 16.89
CA LYS A 393 0.55 -28.28 15.84
C LYS A 393 1.45 -27.04 15.82
N GLY A 394 2.66 -27.12 16.39
CA GLY A 394 3.67 -26.08 16.23
C GLY A 394 4.10 -25.96 14.76
N LEU A 395 3.93 -24.78 14.16
CA LEU A 395 4.18 -24.58 12.73
C LEU A 395 5.67 -24.67 12.39
N LEU A 396 6.53 -24.03 13.20
CA LEU A 396 7.98 -24.08 13.01
C LEU A 396 8.59 -25.23 13.83
N HIS A 397 9.69 -25.79 13.34
CA HIS A 397 10.43 -26.82 14.08
C HIS A 397 10.92 -26.27 15.43
N SER A 398 11.38 -25.02 15.47
CA SER A 398 11.79 -24.34 16.71
C SER A 398 10.65 -24.21 17.72
N ASP A 399 9.42 -24.04 17.25
CA ASP A 399 8.25 -23.92 18.12
C ASP A 399 7.91 -25.27 18.74
N GLN A 400 7.83 -26.33 17.92
CA GLN A 400 7.50 -27.66 18.43
C GLN A 400 8.59 -28.21 19.36
N ALA A 401 9.84 -27.81 19.17
CA ALA A 401 10.93 -28.22 20.07
C ALA A 401 10.73 -27.77 21.53
N LEU A 402 9.88 -26.77 21.80
CA LEU A 402 9.51 -26.39 23.16
C LEU A 402 8.65 -27.46 23.86
N PHE A 403 8.01 -28.36 23.10
CA PHE A 403 7.18 -29.45 23.60
C PHE A 403 7.49 -30.75 22.84
N ALA A 404 8.59 -31.38 23.22
CA ALA A 404 9.16 -32.54 22.52
C ALA A 404 9.75 -33.58 23.50
N GLY A 405 9.20 -33.69 24.72
CA GLY A 405 9.71 -34.59 25.76
C GLY A 405 10.86 -33.99 26.57
N GLY A 406 11.00 -32.67 26.56
CA GLY A 406 12.10 -31.94 27.19
C GLY A 406 11.75 -31.34 28.55
N SER A 407 12.69 -30.58 29.11
CA SER A 407 12.52 -29.88 30.40
C SER A 407 11.49 -28.74 30.35
N THR A 408 11.15 -28.26 29.17
CA THR A 408 10.17 -27.18 28.93
C THR A 408 8.72 -27.67 28.87
N ASP A 409 8.49 -28.98 28.77
CA ASP A 409 7.16 -29.55 28.53
C ASP A 409 6.14 -29.22 29.63
N SER A 410 6.56 -29.20 30.89
CA SER A 410 5.70 -28.87 32.03
C SER A 410 5.22 -27.41 31.98
N VAL A 411 6.11 -26.50 31.56
CA VAL A 411 5.82 -25.07 31.40
C VAL A 411 4.84 -24.86 30.26
N VAL A 412 5.09 -25.47 29.09
CA VAL A 412 4.21 -25.37 27.92
C VAL A 412 2.81 -25.91 28.23
N LYS A 413 2.70 -27.08 28.89
CA LYS A 413 1.42 -27.61 29.37
C LYS A 413 0.71 -26.64 30.31
N GLY A 414 1.45 -26.03 31.24
CA GLY A 414 0.94 -25.03 32.16
C GLY A 414 0.37 -23.82 31.42
N TYR A 415 1.09 -23.30 30.43
CA TYR A 415 0.68 -22.13 29.64
C TYR A 415 -0.51 -22.42 28.72
N GLY A 416 -0.62 -23.63 28.16
CA GLY A 416 -1.77 -24.04 27.35
C GLY A 416 -3.05 -24.31 28.16
N SER A 417 -2.94 -24.46 29.48
CA SER A 417 -4.04 -24.82 30.38
C SER A 417 -4.63 -23.60 31.11
N ASN A 418 -5.79 -23.76 31.78
CA ASN A 418 -6.37 -22.76 32.70
C ASN A 418 -6.47 -21.33 32.12
N ASN A 419 -6.90 -21.20 30.86
CA ASN A 419 -6.97 -19.92 30.12
C ASN A 419 -5.65 -19.13 30.07
N GLY A 420 -4.50 -19.81 30.21
CA GLY A 420 -3.17 -19.20 30.13
C GLY A 420 -2.79 -18.31 31.30
N ARG A 421 -3.44 -18.44 32.48
CA ARG A 421 -3.15 -17.57 33.64
C ARG A 421 -1.67 -17.53 34.02
N SER A 422 -1.00 -18.68 34.04
CA SER A 422 0.44 -18.78 34.32
C SER A 422 1.27 -18.08 33.24
N PHE A 423 0.92 -18.29 31.96
CA PHE A 423 1.57 -17.60 30.84
C PHE A 423 1.56 -16.09 31.02
N TRP A 424 0.42 -15.49 31.35
CA TRP A 424 0.31 -14.05 31.54
C TRP A 424 1.24 -13.52 32.63
N PHE A 425 1.30 -14.23 33.76
CA PHE A 425 2.14 -13.85 34.89
C PHE A 425 3.64 -13.98 34.55
N ASP A 426 4.03 -15.12 33.98
CA ASP A 426 5.43 -15.41 33.66
C ASP A 426 5.92 -14.56 32.47
N PHE A 427 5.06 -14.27 31.50
CA PHE A 427 5.37 -13.36 30.40
C PHE A 427 5.63 -11.94 30.91
N ALA A 428 4.74 -11.39 31.75
CA ALA A 428 4.95 -10.08 32.36
C ALA A 428 6.26 -10.01 33.15
N SER A 429 6.53 -11.03 33.97
CA SER A 429 7.77 -11.15 34.73
C SER A 429 9.01 -11.23 33.83
N SER A 430 8.92 -11.95 32.71
CA SER A 430 9.99 -12.07 31.73
C SER A 430 10.25 -10.75 30.99
N MET A 431 9.20 -10.00 30.64
CA MET A 431 9.33 -8.68 30.02
C MET A 431 10.02 -7.67 30.95
N VAL A 432 9.73 -7.72 32.26
CA VAL A 432 10.46 -6.91 33.26
C VAL A 432 11.93 -7.30 33.32
N LYS A 433 12.25 -8.61 33.36
CA LYS A 433 13.64 -9.08 33.33
C LYS A 433 14.36 -8.62 32.06
N MET A 434 13.71 -8.72 30.91
CA MET A 434 14.25 -8.27 29.63
C MET A 434 14.50 -6.76 29.59
N GLY A 435 13.58 -5.96 30.12
CA GLY A 435 13.77 -4.51 30.24
C GLY A 435 14.93 -4.10 31.16
N ASN A 436 15.32 -4.99 32.08
CA ASN A 436 16.45 -4.79 32.99
C ASN A 436 17.78 -5.32 32.46
N ILE A 437 17.87 -5.75 31.20
CA ILE A 437 19.13 -6.16 30.59
C ILE A 437 19.98 -4.92 30.31
N LYS A 438 20.92 -4.65 31.21
CA LYS A 438 21.95 -3.60 31.11
C LYS A 438 21.41 -2.19 30.76
N PRO A 439 20.34 -1.69 31.42
CA PRO A 439 19.86 -0.34 31.16
C PRO A 439 20.91 0.70 31.56
N LEU A 440 21.05 1.76 30.76
CA LEU A 440 21.82 2.93 31.14
C LEU A 440 21.07 3.64 32.28
N THR A 441 21.76 3.82 33.40
CA THR A 441 21.20 4.42 34.63
C THR A 441 22.13 5.52 35.14
N GLY A 442 21.56 6.54 35.77
CA GLY A 442 22.30 7.70 36.26
C GLY A 442 23.02 8.44 35.14
N ASN A 443 24.29 8.78 35.38
CA ASN A 443 25.16 9.50 34.45
C ASN A 443 25.68 8.66 33.27
N ARG A 444 25.36 7.35 33.21
CA ARG A 444 25.74 6.48 32.08
C ARG A 444 24.85 6.64 30.86
N GLY A 445 23.77 7.42 30.96
CA GLY A 445 22.83 7.70 29.87
C GLY A 445 22.26 9.12 29.97
N GLN A 446 21.35 9.46 29.06
CA GLN A 446 20.65 10.74 29.05
C GLN A 446 19.16 10.55 28.75
N ILE A 447 18.32 11.36 29.38
CA ILE A 447 16.91 11.47 29.01
C ILE A 447 16.84 12.33 27.75
N ARG A 448 16.48 11.72 26.63
CA ARG A 448 16.42 12.42 25.34
C ARG A 448 15.22 13.36 25.30
N VAL A 449 15.45 14.62 24.95
CA VAL A 449 14.37 15.59 24.67
C VAL A 449 13.71 15.28 23.32
N ASN A 450 14.44 14.59 22.43
CA ASN A 450 13.94 14.05 21.17
C ASN A 450 14.39 12.59 21.04
N CYS A 451 13.45 11.64 21.07
CA CYS A 451 13.76 10.20 21.04
C CYS A 451 14.62 9.76 19.84
N ARG A 452 14.67 10.55 18.76
CA ARG A 452 15.41 10.26 17.53
C ARG A 452 16.88 10.68 17.54
N LYS A 453 17.36 11.45 18.52
CA LYS A 453 18.77 11.90 18.58
C LYS A 453 19.29 12.00 20.01
N VAL A 454 20.61 11.94 20.17
CA VAL A 454 21.28 12.29 21.43
C VAL A 454 21.09 13.79 21.72
N ASN A 455 21.02 14.21 22.99
CA ASN A 455 21.04 15.64 23.30
C ASN A 455 22.41 16.20 22.93
N ALA A 456 22.42 17.46 22.51
CA ALA A 456 23.63 18.18 22.12
C ALA A 456 24.47 18.58 23.33
#